data_AF-A0A8H5HAD3-F1
#
_entry.id   AF-A0A8H5HAD3-F1
#
_cell.length_a   1.000
_cell.length_b   1.000
_cell.length_c   1.000
_cell.angle_alpha   90.00
_cell.angle_beta   90.00
_cell.angle_gamma   90.00
#
_symmetry.space_group_name_H-M   'P 1'
#
loop_
_entity.id
_entity.type
_entity.pdbx_description
1 polymer ?
#
loop_
_entity_poly.entity_id
_entity_poly.type
_entity_poly.pdbx_seq_one_letter_code
_entity_poly.pdbx_strand_id
1 'polypeptide(L)'
;MLIMSTGTMEGSRKIIGTSSVEEYKSDSKWIFSLVIEGVKRVLEVADEFYLSDRLLGRGTKVLEVKCIVEEVVDTTQYTTITPEQSWKEKHLVLKISFPSSERTKENELIDAARAHAKAHDADWALKHLPLVVACIDTQDRDADHAEKNTLQNRLKALLKEAYVIRNLHITVLEKLEPLSSLRRATEFAQVFYDILQIHRWLYEHPKILHRDLSMHNIMIRREGDKVYGVLNDFNLSSFRAQMDKDRTGTKPFMSQDLLDAKWDKRHLYRHDLESLFYIILIVSCHYSAPTIRAPSRPFKSWFDRADQDVAHAKLLFLQSTAPELPIQTYFKGFAPWIRDIHEMLGMGYKSRPGDFDGVEAECYDWDTFDGNVTYTEMMEVMGMFKNKDLVTRWDGGDEY
;
A
#
# COMPACT_ATOMS: atom_id res chain seq x y z
N MET A 1 13.36 -22.52 -5.44
CA MET A 1 14.80 -22.83 -5.31
C MET A 1 14.92 -24.16 -4.60
N LEU A 2 15.31 -25.20 -5.33
CA LEU A 2 15.76 -26.48 -4.77
C LEU A 2 16.94 -26.21 -3.83
N ILE A 3 16.86 -26.71 -2.60
CA ILE A 3 18.01 -27.28 -1.91
C ILE A 3 17.52 -28.61 -1.35
N MET A 4 17.76 -29.69 -2.10
CA MET A 4 17.91 -31.01 -1.50
C MET A 4 19.35 -31.11 -1.00
N SER A 5 19.51 -31.45 0.28
CA SER A 5 20.68 -32.12 0.82
C SER A 5 20.21 -32.90 2.04
N THR A 6 20.36 -34.21 1.93
CA THR A 6 20.06 -35.23 2.93
C THR A 6 20.86 -35.06 4.22
N GLY A 7 20.20 -35.12 5.37
CA GLY A 7 20.83 -35.15 6.69
C GLY A 7 19.78 -35.04 7.78
N THR A 8 19.79 -35.98 8.72
CA THR A 8 18.83 -36.22 9.81
C THR A 8 18.55 -35.01 10.72
N MET A 9 17.31 -34.96 11.23
CA MET A 9 16.70 -33.86 12.01
C MET A 9 17.36 -33.56 13.36
N GLU A 10 17.64 -32.28 13.62
CA GLU A 10 17.16 -31.49 14.77
C GLU A 10 17.57 -30.01 14.58
N GLY A 11 16.59 -29.09 14.49
CA GLY A 11 16.80 -27.63 14.36
C GLY A 11 17.26 -27.14 12.97
N SER A 12 16.32 -26.81 12.07
CA SER A 12 16.66 -26.17 10.79
C SER A 12 16.95 -24.67 10.98
N ARG A 13 18.23 -24.30 11.11
CA ARG A 13 18.69 -22.90 11.03
C ARG A 13 18.69 -22.48 9.57
N LYS A 14 17.92 -21.45 9.20
CA LYS A 14 17.97 -20.86 7.86
C LYS A 14 18.43 -19.41 7.99
N ILE A 15 19.61 -19.12 7.44
CA ILE A 15 20.15 -17.78 7.40
C ILE A 15 19.40 -17.01 6.29
N ILE A 16 18.72 -15.93 6.64
CA ILE A 16 18.05 -15.03 5.69
C ILE A 16 18.87 -13.72 5.64
N GLY A 17 20.04 -13.75 5.00
CA GLY A 17 20.92 -12.58 4.85
C GLY A 17 22.11 -12.54 5.82
N THR A 18 22.86 -11.42 5.86
CA THR A 18 24.10 -11.29 6.66
C THR A 18 23.89 -11.63 8.15
N SER A 19 24.97 -11.78 8.93
CA SER A 19 25.03 -12.19 10.35
C SER A 19 24.08 -11.50 11.36
N SER A 20 23.23 -10.55 10.92
CA SER A 20 22.27 -9.79 11.70
C SER A 20 20.83 -10.31 11.68
N VAL A 21 20.47 -11.31 10.86
CA VAL A 21 19.10 -11.86 10.78
C VAL A 21 19.10 -13.39 10.73
N GLU A 22 18.47 -14.02 11.73
CA GLU A 22 18.42 -15.49 11.83
C GLU A 22 16.98 -15.97 12.08
N GLU A 23 16.53 -16.95 11.30
CA GLU A 23 15.22 -17.61 11.46
C GLU A 23 15.40 -18.97 12.16
N TYR A 24 14.65 -19.19 13.24
CA TYR A 24 14.65 -20.39 14.06
C TYR A 24 13.24 -20.97 14.21
N LYS A 25 13.14 -22.29 14.34
CA LYS A 25 11.91 -22.96 14.76
C LYS A 25 12.12 -23.48 16.19
N SER A 26 11.44 -22.87 17.16
CA SER A 26 11.45 -23.31 18.57
C SER A 26 10.04 -23.73 18.94
N ASP A 27 9.87 -24.93 19.50
CA ASP A 27 8.62 -25.39 20.12
C ASP A 27 7.34 -25.08 19.33
N SER A 28 7.36 -25.35 18.01
CA SER A 28 6.25 -25.17 17.05
C SER A 28 5.99 -23.75 16.54
N LYS A 29 6.81 -22.76 16.91
CA LYS A 29 6.71 -21.38 16.39
C LYS A 29 8.00 -20.90 15.72
N TRP A 30 7.84 -20.01 14.74
CA TRP A 30 8.94 -19.35 14.06
C TRP A 30 9.44 -18.15 14.88
N ILE A 31 10.76 -17.96 14.91
CA ILE A 31 11.41 -16.87 15.64
C ILE A 31 12.43 -16.20 14.72
N PHE A 32 12.51 -14.86 14.79
CA PHE A 32 13.52 -14.05 14.11
C PHE A 32 14.44 -13.38 15.13
N SER A 33 15.75 -13.54 15.00
CA SER A 33 16.73 -12.76 15.76
C SER A 33 17.26 -11.63 14.88
N LEU A 34 17.09 -10.39 15.30
CA LEU A 34 17.51 -9.17 14.60
C LEU A 34 18.47 -8.36 15.49
N VAL A 35 19.50 -7.74 14.91
CA VAL A 35 20.30 -6.72 15.62
C VAL A 35 20.05 -5.37 14.98
N ILE A 36 19.42 -4.46 15.72
CA ILE A 36 19.05 -3.12 15.26
C ILE A 36 19.54 -2.12 16.29
N GLU A 37 20.34 -1.15 15.84
CA GLU A 37 20.94 -0.10 16.67
C GLU A 37 21.61 -0.66 17.94
N GLY A 38 22.44 -1.70 17.79
CA GLY A 38 23.16 -2.28 18.93
C GLY A 38 22.32 -3.13 19.90
N VAL A 39 21.02 -3.31 19.64
CA VAL A 39 20.12 -4.15 20.45
C VAL A 39 19.74 -5.38 19.65
N LYS A 40 20.06 -6.55 20.20
CA LYS A 40 19.56 -7.84 19.73
C LYS A 40 18.13 -8.02 20.19
N ARG A 41 17.24 -8.25 19.24
CA ARG A 41 15.81 -8.48 19.45
C ARG A 41 15.42 -9.84 18.90
N VAL A 42 14.77 -10.64 19.74
CA VAL A 42 14.22 -11.94 19.32
C VAL A 42 12.71 -11.80 19.22
N LEU A 43 12.18 -12.07 18.04
CA LEU A 43 10.79 -11.88 17.66
C LEU A 43 10.12 -13.22 17.44
N GLU A 44 9.12 -13.54 18.24
CA GLU A 44 8.27 -14.73 18.04
C GLU A 44 7.14 -14.39 17.06
N VAL A 45 6.91 -15.23 16.05
CA VAL A 45 5.77 -15.12 15.14
C VAL A 45 4.50 -15.50 15.90
N ALA A 46 3.56 -14.55 15.96
CA ALA A 46 2.25 -14.73 16.56
C ALA A 46 1.19 -15.15 15.52
N ASP A 47 1.24 -14.57 14.31
CA ASP A 47 0.31 -14.86 13.22
C ASP A 47 0.95 -14.58 11.85
N GLU A 48 0.41 -15.16 10.78
CA GLU A 48 0.88 -15.01 9.40
C GLU A 48 -0.21 -14.31 8.56
N PHE A 49 -0.03 -13.01 8.29
CA PHE A 49 -1.05 -12.23 7.56
C PHE A 49 -0.99 -12.41 6.05
N TYR A 50 0.23 -12.53 5.50
CA TYR A 50 0.40 -12.67 4.05
C TYR A 50 1.68 -13.43 3.70
N LEU A 51 1.53 -14.40 2.80
CA LEU A 51 2.62 -15.14 2.19
C LEU A 51 2.44 -15.12 0.67
N SER A 52 3.40 -14.55 -0.05
CA SER A 52 3.52 -14.73 -1.50
C SER A 52 4.63 -15.71 -1.82
N ASP A 53 4.28 -16.96 -2.09
CA ASP A 53 5.24 -18.01 -2.51
C ASP A 53 5.62 -17.94 -4.00
N ARG A 54 5.15 -16.92 -4.73
CA ARG A 54 5.43 -16.77 -6.16
C ARG A 54 6.88 -16.30 -6.38
N LEU A 55 7.69 -17.18 -6.97
CA LEU A 55 9.08 -16.96 -7.39
C LEU A 55 9.28 -15.76 -8.35
N LEU A 56 8.23 -15.32 -9.04
CA LEU A 56 8.25 -14.19 -9.98
C LEU A 56 7.88 -12.85 -9.33
N GLY A 57 7.57 -12.82 -8.03
CA GLY A 57 7.20 -11.62 -7.27
C GLY A 57 8.28 -11.15 -6.29
N ARG A 58 7.93 -10.18 -5.44
CA ARG A 58 8.81 -9.66 -4.36
C ARG A 58 9.06 -10.66 -3.22
N GLY A 59 8.44 -11.86 -3.27
CA GLY A 59 8.53 -12.86 -2.20
C GLY A 59 8.07 -12.32 -0.85
N THR A 60 7.14 -11.36 -0.84
CA THR A 60 6.79 -10.61 0.37
C THR A 60 6.12 -11.53 1.39
N LYS A 61 6.62 -11.48 2.63
CA LYS A 61 5.98 -12.07 3.81
C LYS A 61 5.62 -10.96 4.78
N VAL A 62 4.42 -11.01 5.33
CA VAL A 62 3.95 -10.08 6.36
C VAL A 62 3.48 -10.91 7.55
N LEU A 63 4.15 -10.73 8.69
CA LEU A 63 3.99 -11.55 9.88
C LEU A 63 3.65 -10.66 11.07
N GLU A 64 2.72 -11.09 11.91
CA GLU A 64 2.57 -10.52 13.24
C GLU A 64 3.65 -11.10 14.15
N VAL A 65 4.36 -10.24 14.87
CA VAL A 65 5.46 -10.66 15.74
C VAL A 65 5.38 -10.01 17.11
N LYS A 66 5.91 -10.72 18.11
CA LYS A 66 6.09 -10.24 19.48
C LYS A 66 7.56 -10.28 19.85
N CYS A 67 8.08 -9.19 20.42
CA CYS A 67 9.44 -9.19 20.93
C CYS A 67 9.49 -9.92 22.28
N ILE A 68 10.21 -11.05 22.32
CA ILE A 68 10.36 -11.91 23.52
C ILE A 68 11.71 -11.71 24.22
N VAL A 69 12.72 -11.21 23.52
CA VAL A 69 14.04 -10.89 24.09
C VAL A 69 14.52 -9.56 23.53
N GLU A 70 15.05 -8.71 24.40
CA GLU A 70 15.86 -7.55 24.03
C GLU A 70 17.14 -7.55 24.86
N GLU A 71 18.29 -7.51 24.19
CA GLU A 71 19.62 -7.59 24.79
C GLU A 71 20.51 -6.54 24.13
N VAL A 72 21.12 -5.65 24.91
CA VAL A 72 22.12 -4.70 24.40
C VAL A 72 23.38 -5.48 24.08
N VAL A 73 23.72 -5.56 22.79
CA VAL A 73 24.90 -6.29 22.30
C VAL A 73 26.02 -5.36 21.83
N ASP A 74 25.70 -4.08 21.58
CA ASP A 74 26.68 -3.02 21.34
C ASP A 74 26.45 -1.86 22.33
N THR A 75 27.41 -1.68 23.23
CA THR A 75 27.35 -0.67 24.30
C THR A 75 27.86 0.70 23.88
N THR A 76 28.32 0.86 22.64
CA THR A 76 28.82 2.15 22.13
C THR A 76 27.70 3.14 21.85
N GLN A 77 26.49 2.66 21.54
CA GLN A 77 25.32 3.49 21.27
C GLN A 77 24.36 3.60 22.46
N TYR A 78 24.19 2.52 23.23
CA TYR A 78 23.24 2.48 24.35
C TYR A 78 23.79 1.70 25.54
N THR A 79 23.51 2.18 26.76
CA THR A 79 23.81 1.46 28.00
C THR A 79 22.59 0.71 28.55
N THR A 80 21.38 1.17 28.25
CA THR A 80 20.10 0.57 28.64
C THR A 80 19.02 0.89 27.60
N ILE A 81 18.00 0.02 27.48
CA ILE A 81 16.84 0.23 26.59
C ILE A 81 15.77 1.03 27.34
N THR A 82 15.38 2.20 26.83
CA THR A 82 14.31 3.02 27.41
C THR A 82 12.91 2.42 27.12
N PRO A 83 11.87 2.75 27.91
CA PRO A 83 10.50 2.31 27.63
C PRO A 83 10.01 2.67 26.22
N GLU A 84 10.39 3.84 25.70
CA GLU A 84 10.03 4.31 24.37
C GLU A 84 10.68 3.44 23.28
N GLN A 85 11.95 3.04 23.49
CA GLN A 85 12.74 2.19 22.60
C GLN A 85 12.39 0.69 22.70
N SER A 86 11.85 0.26 23.84
CA SER A 86 11.56 -1.15 24.08
C SER A 86 10.44 -1.66 23.18
N TRP A 87 10.61 -2.85 22.64
CA TRP A 87 9.60 -3.56 21.85
C TRP A 87 8.86 -4.60 22.68
N LYS A 88 9.22 -4.78 23.95
CA LYS A 88 8.52 -5.70 24.85
C LYS A 88 7.04 -5.33 24.92
N GLU A 89 6.20 -6.35 24.93
CA GLU A 89 4.73 -6.24 25.00
C GLU A 89 4.05 -5.60 23.77
N LYS A 90 4.81 -5.02 22.84
CA LYS A 90 4.28 -4.48 21.58
C LYS A 90 4.00 -5.63 20.61
N HIS A 91 2.81 -5.61 20.04
CA HIS A 91 2.50 -6.39 18.84
C HIS A 91 2.96 -5.57 17.61
N LEU A 92 3.85 -6.15 16.83
CA LEU A 92 4.47 -5.50 15.67
C LEU A 92 4.19 -6.31 14.40
N VAL A 93 4.44 -5.69 13.26
CA VAL A 93 4.35 -6.33 11.95
C VAL A 93 5.74 -6.40 11.33
N LEU A 94 6.21 -7.61 11.08
CA LEU A 94 7.45 -7.87 10.35
C LEU A 94 7.13 -8.09 8.87
N LYS A 95 7.63 -7.20 8.02
CA LYS A 95 7.52 -7.29 6.56
C LYS A 95 8.88 -7.65 5.98
N ILE A 96 8.96 -8.79 5.32
CA ILE A 96 10.15 -9.28 4.63
C ILE A 96 9.89 -9.19 3.14
N SER A 97 10.74 -8.49 2.39
CA SER A 97 10.53 -8.28 0.96
C SER A 97 11.84 -8.20 0.18
N PHE A 98 11.74 -8.38 -1.14
CA PHE A 98 12.86 -8.25 -2.08
C PHE A 98 12.53 -7.21 -3.16
N PRO A 99 12.47 -5.91 -2.82
CA PRO A 99 12.23 -4.84 -3.79
C PRO A 99 13.38 -4.73 -4.80
N SER A 100 13.11 -4.09 -5.93
CA SER A 100 14.15 -3.68 -6.88
C SER A 100 15.16 -2.78 -6.17
N SER A 101 16.45 -2.97 -6.42
CA SER A 101 17.51 -2.09 -5.89
C SER A 101 17.45 -0.67 -6.46
N GLU A 102 16.74 -0.47 -7.58
CA GLU A 102 16.61 0.83 -8.27
C GLU A 102 15.39 1.62 -7.79
N ARG A 103 14.45 0.99 -7.07
CA ARG A 103 13.26 1.68 -6.54
C ARG A 103 13.55 2.25 -5.15
N THR A 104 13.00 3.43 -4.89
CA THR A 104 12.90 3.98 -3.53
C THR A 104 12.22 2.96 -2.62
N LYS A 105 12.78 2.75 -1.43
CA LYS A 105 12.23 1.78 -0.50
C LYS A 105 10.96 2.33 0.14
N GLU A 106 10.08 1.41 0.55
CA GLU A 106 8.82 1.74 1.24
C GLU A 106 9.05 2.60 2.49
N ASN A 107 10.03 2.23 3.32
CA ASN A 107 10.33 2.97 4.54
C ASN A 107 10.81 4.39 4.25
N GLU A 108 11.63 4.61 3.21
CA GLU A 108 12.13 5.93 2.84
C GLU A 108 11.00 6.88 2.45
N LEU A 109 9.97 6.39 1.75
CA LEU A 109 8.78 7.18 1.40
C LEU A 109 7.93 7.50 2.65
N ILE A 110 7.72 6.53 3.53
CA ILE A 110 6.97 6.72 4.78
C ILE A 110 7.72 7.72 5.68
N ASP A 111 9.02 7.55 5.85
CA ASP A 111 9.86 8.40 6.70
C ASP A 111 9.91 9.83 6.16
N ALA A 112 10.02 10.01 4.83
CA ALA A 112 9.94 11.31 4.19
C ALA A 112 8.58 11.99 4.43
N ALA A 113 7.47 11.26 4.27
CA ALA A 113 6.13 11.79 4.55
C ALA A 113 5.98 12.18 6.03
N ARG A 114 6.39 11.31 6.96
CA ARG A 114 6.30 11.60 8.40
C ARG A 114 7.20 12.75 8.83
N ALA A 115 8.40 12.86 8.25
CA ALA A 115 9.31 13.98 8.50
C ALA A 115 8.73 15.29 7.98
N HIS A 116 8.14 15.28 6.77
CA HIS A 116 7.45 16.44 6.22
C HIS A 116 6.31 16.89 7.13
N ALA A 117 5.47 15.96 7.60
CA ALA A 117 4.37 16.28 8.50
C ALA A 117 4.85 16.92 9.81
N LYS A 118 5.91 16.39 10.42
CA LYS A 118 6.50 16.97 11.64
C LYS A 118 7.13 18.34 11.41
N ALA A 119 7.72 18.57 10.24
CA ALA A 119 8.39 19.82 9.92
C ALA A 119 7.42 20.99 9.68
N HIS A 120 6.16 20.68 9.35
CA HIS A 120 5.13 21.68 9.04
C HIS A 120 3.90 21.55 9.96
N ASP A 121 4.08 21.02 11.17
CA ASP A 121 3.03 20.88 12.19
C ASP A 121 1.74 20.17 11.72
N ALA A 122 1.84 19.29 10.72
CA ALA A 122 0.76 18.50 10.16
C ALA A 122 0.48 17.23 10.99
N ASP A 123 0.27 17.40 12.29
CA ASP A 123 0.07 16.29 13.25
C ASP A 123 -1.08 15.36 12.87
N TRP A 124 -2.08 15.89 12.16
CA TRP A 124 -3.19 15.11 11.63
C TRP A 124 -2.67 14.01 10.68
N ALA A 125 -1.75 14.33 9.77
CA ALA A 125 -1.24 13.40 8.76
C ALA A 125 -0.51 12.21 9.40
N LEU A 126 0.19 12.42 10.54
CA LEU A 126 0.83 11.36 11.31
C LEU A 126 -0.16 10.29 11.82
N LYS A 127 -1.44 10.65 11.98
CA LYS A 127 -2.53 9.72 12.35
C LYS A 127 -2.96 8.82 11.20
N HIS A 128 -2.64 9.19 9.97
CA HIS A 128 -3.06 8.53 8.73
C HIS A 128 -1.90 7.90 7.94
N LEU A 129 -0.67 8.00 8.46
CA LEU A 129 0.53 7.33 7.94
C LEU A 129 0.96 6.19 8.87
N PRO A 130 1.46 5.06 8.35
CA PRO A 130 2.02 3.98 9.14
C PRO A 130 3.28 4.44 9.86
N LEU A 131 3.63 3.76 10.95
CA LEU A 131 4.87 3.96 11.69
C LEU A 131 5.84 2.81 11.39
N VAL A 132 6.95 3.14 10.75
CA VAL A 132 8.12 2.26 10.67
C VAL A 132 8.86 2.35 12.01
N VAL A 133 8.98 1.21 12.68
CA VAL A 133 9.69 1.07 13.96
C VAL A 133 11.18 0.81 13.72
N ALA A 134 11.49 0.01 12.69
CA ALA A 134 12.86 -0.21 12.26
C ALA A 134 12.91 -0.77 10.83
N CYS A 135 14.08 -0.67 10.20
CA CYS A 135 14.38 -1.33 8.94
C CYS A 135 15.77 -1.97 8.97
N ILE A 136 15.93 -3.06 8.24
CA ILE A 136 17.21 -3.73 7.99
C ILE A 136 17.34 -3.94 6.49
N ASP A 137 18.44 -3.44 5.95
CA ASP A 137 18.86 -3.71 4.59
C ASP A 137 20.07 -4.64 4.60
N THR A 138 20.01 -5.72 3.83
CA THR A 138 21.25 -6.39 3.45
C THR A 138 21.84 -5.63 2.28
N GLN A 139 22.67 -4.63 2.57
CA GLN A 139 23.68 -4.26 1.58
C GLN A 139 24.64 -5.46 1.47
N ASP A 140 25.04 -5.83 0.26
CA ASP A 140 26.17 -6.73 0.06
C ASP A 140 27.36 -6.08 0.78
N ARG A 141 27.70 -6.59 1.97
CA ARG A 141 28.89 -6.15 2.72
C ARG A 141 30.20 -6.49 1.99
N ASP A 142 30.11 -7.17 0.86
CA ASP A 142 31.24 -7.55 0.01
C ASP A 142 31.42 -6.60 -1.19
N ALA A 143 31.08 -5.31 -1.02
CA ALA A 143 31.32 -4.27 -2.02
C ALA A 143 32.80 -4.14 -2.44
N ASP A 144 33.75 -4.60 -1.61
CA ASP A 144 35.17 -4.43 -1.89
C ASP A 144 35.89 -5.63 -2.54
N HIS A 145 35.33 -6.85 -2.58
CA HIS A 145 36.10 -8.00 -3.12
C HIS A 145 35.37 -9.10 -3.91
N ALA A 146 34.04 -9.07 -4.08
CA ALA A 146 33.30 -10.15 -4.75
C ALA A 146 32.35 -9.71 -5.88
N GLU A 147 32.58 -8.53 -6.46
CA GLU A 147 31.72 -7.89 -7.49
C GLU A 147 31.38 -8.80 -8.70
N LYS A 148 32.11 -9.89 -8.94
CA LYS A 148 31.99 -10.71 -10.15
C LYS A 148 31.22 -12.03 -10.03
N ASN A 149 30.84 -12.54 -8.85
CA ASN A 149 30.31 -13.92 -8.75
C ASN A 149 29.06 -14.13 -7.88
N THR A 150 28.30 -13.08 -7.55
CA THR A 150 26.98 -13.27 -6.93
C THR A 150 25.99 -13.86 -7.94
N LEU A 151 25.01 -14.63 -7.47
CA LEU A 151 23.95 -15.19 -8.33
C LEU A 151 23.22 -14.07 -9.08
N GLN A 152 22.94 -12.95 -8.41
CA GLN A 152 22.24 -11.82 -9.01
C GLN A 152 23.08 -11.16 -10.10
N ASN A 153 24.40 -11.00 -9.92
CA ASN A 153 25.28 -10.45 -10.97
C ASN A 153 25.38 -11.39 -12.16
N ARG A 154 25.43 -12.71 -11.93
CA ARG A 154 25.37 -13.71 -13.01
C ARG A 154 24.06 -13.68 -13.77
N LEU A 155 22.93 -13.55 -13.06
CA LEU A 155 21.61 -13.42 -13.68
C LEU A 155 21.47 -12.11 -14.45
N LYS A 156 21.95 -10.98 -13.91
CA LYS A 156 22.02 -9.68 -14.60
C LYS A 156 22.87 -9.75 -15.86
N ALA A 157 24.02 -10.44 -15.81
CA ALA A 157 24.86 -10.63 -16.99
C ALA A 157 24.18 -11.48 -18.08
N LEU A 158 23.43 -12.52 -17.69
CA LEU A 158 22.73 -13.41 -18.62
C LEU A 158 21.45 -12.78 -19.22
N LEU A 159 20.65 -12.13 -18.38
CA LEU A 159 19.31 -11.64 -18.72
C LEU A 159 19.28 -10.14 -19.06
N LYS A 160 20.37 -9.41 -18.79
CA LYS A 160 20.52 -7.98 -19.07
C LYS A 160 19.34 -7.18 -18.51
N GLU A 161 18.71 -6.35 -19.36
CA GLU A 161 17.57 -5.49 -19.02
C GLU A 161 16.31 -6.28 -18.58
N ALA A 162 16.22 -7.57 -18.90
CA ALA A 162 15.11 -8.41 -18.44
C ALA A 162 15.26 -8.83 -16.97
N TYR A 163 16.38 -8.51 -16.31
CA TYR A 163 16.61 -8.82 -14.90
C TYR A 163 16.95 -7.60 -14.07
N VAL A 164 16.20 -7.45 -12.98
CA VAL A 164 16.35 -6.37 -12.00
C VAL A 164 16.92 -6.95 -10.71
N ILE A 165 18.00 -6.36 -10.20
CA ILE A 165 18.61 -6.74 -8.93
C ILE A 165 17.62 -6.45 -7.80
N ARG A 166 17.54 -7.36 -6.83
CA ARG A 166 16.64 -7.23 -5.68
C ARG A 166 17.39 -7.48 -4.38
N ASN A 167 17.20 -6.58 -3.43
CA ASN A 167 17.86 -6.66 -2.12
C ASN A 167 16.85 -7.08 -1.06
N LEU A 168 17.28 -7.89 -0.10
CA LEU A 168 16.44 -8.20 1.05
C LEU A 168 16.24 -6.92 1.87
N HIS A 169 14.98 -6.56 2.06
CA HIS A 169 14.54 -5.48 2.89
C HIS A 169 13.57 -6.01 3.94
N ILE A 170 13.91 -5.80 5.22
CA ILE A 170 13.06 -6.14 6.35
C ILE A 170 12.61 -4.84 7.01
N THR A 171 11.30 -4.67 7.13
CA THR A 171 10.68 -3.53 7.80
C THR A 171 9.89 -4.04 8.99
N VAL A 172 10.06 -3.41 10.16
CA VAL A 172 9.24 -3.62 11.34
C VAL A 172 8.30 -2.43 11.45
N LEU A 173 6.99 -2.65 11.44
CA LEU A 173 5.96 -1.63 11.51
C LEU A 173 5.10 -1.80 12.77
N GLU A 174 4.40 -0.73 13.14
CA GLU A 174 3.29 -0.84 14.11
C GLU A 174 2.22 -1.82 13.61
N LYS A 175 1.48 -2.44 14.54
CA LYS A 175 0.29 -3.22 14.19
C LYS A 175 -0.90 -2.31 13.97
N LEU A 176 -1.54 -2.45 12.81
CA LEU A 176 -2.80 -1.80 12.46
C LEU A 176 -3.90 -2.85 12.24
N GLU A 177 -5.16 -2.45 12.40
CA GLU A 177 -6.31 -3.32 12.14
C GLU A 177 -6.70 -3.27 10.65
N PRO A 178 -7.15 -4.38 10.04
CA PRO A 178 -7.64 -4.35 8.66
C PRO A 178 -8.97 -3.60 8.54
N LEU A 179 -9.32 -3.13 7.34
CA LEU A 179 -10.61 -2.49 7.05
C LEU A 179 -11.82 -3.34 7.49
N SER A 180 -11.70 -4.67 7.47
CA SER A 180 -12.74 -5.62 7.89
C SER A 180 -13.04 -5.61 9.39
N SER A 181 -12.19 -4.97 10.20
CA SER A 181 -12.40 -4.80 11.64
C SER A 181 -13.53 -3.81 11.97
N LEU A 182 -13.84 -2.89 11.05
CA LEU A 182 -14.87 -1.87 11.24
C LEU A 182 -16.26 -2.48 11.44
N ARG A 183 -17.10 -1.81 12.24
CA ARG A 183 -18.40 -2.34 12.68
C ARG A 183 -19.57 -1.47 12.30
N ARG A 184 -19.34 -0.21 11.90
CA ARG A 184 -20.41 0.73 11.54
C ARG A 184 -20.14 1.35 10.18
N ALA A 185 -21.16 1.47 9.34
CA ALA A 185 -21.05 2.12 8.03
C ALA A 185 -20.52 3.57 8.11
N THR A 186 -20.77 4.27 9.21
CA THR A 186 -20.21 5.61 9.48
C THR A 186 -18.69 5.60 9.68
N GLU A 187 -18.14 4.53 10.28
CA GLU A 187 -16.68 4.37 10.39
C GLU A 187 -16.05 4.13 9.01
N PHE A 188 -16.67 3.29 8.16
CA PHE A 188 -16.21 3.10 6.78
C PHE A 188 -16.19 4.42 6.02
N ALA A 189 -17.23 5.24 6.16
CA ALA A 189 -17.32 6.53 5.50
C ALA A 189 -16.20 7.47 5.97
N GLN A 190 -16.00 7.60 7.29
CA GLN A 190 -14.90 8.40 7.83
C GLN A 190 -13.54 7.90 7.37
N VAL A 191 -13.31 6.58 7.34
CA VAL A 191 -12.04 5.99 6.92
C VAL A 191 -11.78 6.24 5.43
N PHE A 192 -12.75 6.06 4.54
CA PHE A 192 -12.57 6.36 3.13
C PHE A 192 -12.29 7.86 2.90
N TYR A 193 -12.93 8.73 3.67
CA TYR A 193 -12.68 10.17 3.61
C TYR A 193 -11.31 10.56 4.20
N ASP A 194 -10.86 9.90 5.27
CA ASP A 194 -9.50 10.05 5.81
C ASP A 194 -8.46 9.65 4.74
N ILE A 195 -8.70 8.54 4.00
CA ILE A 195 -7.81 8.06 2.92
C ILE A 195 -7.72 9.05 1.76
N LEU A 196 -8.85 9.65 1.35
CA LEU A 196 -8.85 10.71 0.33
C LEU A 196 -7.98 11.90 0.76
N GLN A 197 -8.12 12.33 2.01
CA GLN A 197 -7.41 13.49 2.54
C GLN A 197 -5.91 13.24 2.66
N ILE A 198 -5.48 12.11 3.24
CA ILE A 198 -4.05 11.79 3.35
C ILE A 198 -3.42 11.54 1.98
N HIS A 199 -4.17 10.96 1.03
CA HIS A 199 -3.71 10.76 -0.33
C HIS A 199 -3.47 12.11 -1.05
N ARG A 200 -4.43 13.05 -0.94
CA ARG A 200 -4.26 14.42 -1.43
C ARG A 200 -3.04 15.09 -0.80
N TRP A 201 -2.92 15.01 0.52
CA TRP A 201 -1.81 15.62 1.25
C TRP A 201 -0.46 15.07 0.78
N LEU A 202 -0.34 13.74 0.65
CA LEU A 202 0.87 13.10 0.12
C LEU A 202 1.23 13.61 -1.29
N TYR A 203 0.22 13.74 -2.16
CA TYR A 203 0.41 14.22 -3.54
C TYR A 203 0.87 15.68 -3.60
N GLU A 204 0.30 16.53 -2.75
CA GLU A 204 0.51 17.98 -2.73
C GLU A 204 1.77 18.39 -1.96
N HIS A 205 2.11 17.72 -0.85
CA HIS A 205 3.17 18.17 0.06
C HIS A 205 4.49 17.42 -0.14
N PRO A 206 4.66 16.16 0.34
CA PRO A 206 5.90 15.41 0.11
C PRO A 206 6.05 14.94 -1.35
N LYS A 207 5.08 15.26 -2.23
CA LYS A 207 5.06 14.90 -3.65
C LYS A 207 5.17 13.38 -3.87
N ILE A 208 4.45 12.61 -3.08
CA ILE A 208 4.38 11.14 -3.14
C ILE A 208 3.05 10.74 -3.77
N LEU A 209 3.08 9.82 -4.74
CA LEU A 209 1.88 9.17 -5.28
C LEU A 209 1.85 7.71 -4.86
N HIS A 210 0.68 7.22 -4.43
CA HIS A 210 0.55 5.90 -3.83
C HIS A 210 0.64 4.77 -4.87
N ARG A 211 -0.11 4.90 -5.98
CA ARG A 211 -0.07 4.03 -7.17
C ARG A 211 -0.58 2.59 -7.03
N ASP A 212 -1.07 2.22 -5.84
CA ASP A 212 -1.66 0.90 -5.56
C ASP A 212 -2.73 0.99 -4.48
N LEU A 213 -3.67 1.94 -4.60
CA LEU A 213 -4.81 1.95 -3.67
C LEU A 213 -5.65 0.67 -3.83
N SER A 214 -5.82 -0.04 -2.71
CA SER A 214 -6.63 -1.25 -2.63
C SER A 214 -7.27 -1.37 -1.25
N MET A 215 -8.34 -2.16 -1.14
CA MET A 215 -9.01 -2.36 0.16
C MET A 215 -8.12 -3.00 1.25
N HIS A 216 -7.01 -3.65 0.86
CA HIS A 216 -6.04 -4.25 1.79
C HIS A 216 -4.96 -3.26 2.25
N ASN A 217 -4.79 -2.17 1.50
CA ASN A 217 -3.83 -1.11 1.79
C ASN A 217 -4.46 -0.01 2.65
N ILE A 218 -5.77 -0.07 2.89
CA ILE A 218 -6.48 0.77 3.86
C ILE A 218 -6.53 0.04 5.21
N MET A 219 -5.77 0.56 6.17
CA MET A 219 -5.68 0.03 7.52
C MET A 219 -6.34 0.98 8.52
N ILE A 220 -6.56 0.50 9.74
CA ILE A 220 -7.29 1.19 10.79
C ILE A 220 -6.40 1.36 12.01
N ARG A 221 -6.31 2.60 12.49
CA ARG A 221 -5.76 2.91 13.81
C ARG A 221 -6.91 3.29 14.76
N ARG A 222 -6.88 2.73 15.97
CA ARG A 222 -7.81 3.09 17.05
C ARG A 222 -7.07 3.79 18.17
N GLU A 223 -7.60 4.93 18.58
CA GLU A 223 -7.10 5.69 19.73
C GLU A 223 -8.29 6.08 20.60
N GLY A 224 -8.47 5.34 21.71
CA GLY A 224 -9.71 5.40 22.49
C GLY A 224 -10.92 5.03 21.63
N ASP A 225 -11.94 5.89 21.63
CA ASP A 225 -13.16 5.70 20.82
C ASP A 225 -13.04 6.21 19.38
N LYS A 226 -11.90 6.78 18.99
CA LYS A 226 -11.68 7.33 17.65
C LYS A 226 -11.07 6.29 16.72
N VAL A 227 -11.50 6.37 15.46
CA VAL A 227 -11.04 5.51 14.36
C VAL A 227 -10.42 6.41 13.30
N TYR A 228 -9.25 6.02 12.79
CA TYR A 228 -8.51 6.72 11.75
C TYR A 228 -8.21 5.76 10.59
N GLY A 229 -8.47 6.21 9.37
CA GLY A 229 -7.99 5.52 8.17
C GLY A 229 -6.50 5.75 7.99
N VAL A 230 -5.71 4.69 7.83
CA VAL A 230 -4.27 4.74 7.59
C VAL A 230 -3.98 4.20 6.20
N LEU A 231 -3.35 5.01 5.35
CA LEU A 231 -2.89 4.57 4.04
C LEU A 231 -1.58 3.81 4.21
N ASN A 232 -1.58 2.52 3.90
CA ASN A 232 -0.45 1.61 4.12
C ASN A 232 0.06 1.01 2.80
N ASP A 233 1.22 0.37 2.85
CA ASP A 233 1.88 -0.33 1.73
C ASP A 233 2.41 0.57 0.60
N PHE A 234 3.49 1.31 0.90
CA PHE A 234 4.12 2.25 -0.05
C PHE A 234 5.09 1.57 -1.05
N ASN A 235 5.04 0.24 -1.20
CA ASN A 235 6.03 -0.46 -2.05
C ASN A 235 5.92 -0.15 -3.55
N LEU A 236 4.75 0.27 -4.04
CA LEU A 236 4.55 0.70 -5.43
C LEU A 236 4.50 2.22 -5.56
N SER A 237 4.57 2.93 -4.43
CA SER A 237 4.60 4.37 -4.38
C SER A 237 5.94 4.92 -4.86
N SER A 238 5.94 6.20 -5.19
CA SER A 238 7.13 6.89 -5.70
C SER A 238 7.00 8.39 -5.53
N PHE A 239 8.13 9.07 -5.36
CA PHE A 239 8.18 10.52 -5.52
C PHE A 239 7.80 10.90 -6.95
N ARG A 240 7.02 11.97 -7.11
CA ARG A 240 6.50 12.43 -8.41
C ARG A 240 7.61 12.70 -9.44
N ALA A 241 8.77 13.17 -8.97
CA ALA A 241 9.94 13.44 -9.81
C ALA A 241 10.65 12.18 -10.32
N GLN A 242 10.42 11.02 -9.69
CA GLN A 242 11.07 9.74 -9.99
C GLN A 242 10.09 8.74 -10.65
N MET A 243 8.89 9.19 -11.01
CA MET A 243 7.86 8.30 -11.56
C MET A 243 8.22 7.83 -12.97
N ASP A 244 8.26 6.52 -13.12
CA ASP A 244 8.30 5.83 -14.40
C ASP A 244 6.91 5.75 -15.05
N LYS A 245 6.87 5.14 -16.24
CA LYS A 245 5.63 4.81 -16.96
C LYS A 245 5.07 3.42 -16.57
N ASP A 246 5.58 2.82 -15.50
CA ASP A 246 5.12 1.48 -15.10
C ASP A 246 3.65 1.53 -14.67
N ARG A 247 2.86 0.67 -15.30
CA ARG A 247 1.45 0.44 -14.94
C ARG A 247 1.42 -0.51 -13.75
N THR A 248 1.24 0.07 -12.57
CA THR A 248 1.22 -0.62 -11.29
C THR A 248 -0.17 -0.55 -10.65
N GLY A 249 -0.50 -1.57 -9.87
CA GLY A 249 -1.66 -1.56 -8.98
C GLY A 249 -2.31 -2.92 -8.83
N THR A 250 -3.34 -2.97 -8.01
CA THR A 250 -4.14 -4.17 -7.76
C THR A 250 -5.28 -4.24 -8.76
N LYS A 251 -5.18 -5.12 -9.77
CA LYS A 251 -6.05 -5.19 -10.98
C LYS A 251 -7.55 -4.86 -10.79
N PRO A 252 -8.29 -5.42 -9.81
CA PRO A 252 -9.70 -5.04 -9.59
C PRO A 252 -9.92 -3.55 -9.33
N PHE A 253 -8.95 -2.87 -8.73
CA PHE A 253 -8.99 -1.47 -8.34
C PHE A 253 -8.20 -0.55 -9.27
N MET A 254 -7.31 -1.08 -10.12
CA MET A 254 -6.59 -0.26 -11.11
C MET A 254 -7.56 0.51 -12.01
N SER A 255 -7.22 1.75 -12.35
CA SER A 255 -7.99 2.55 -13.31
C SER A 255 -8.10 1.87 -14.67
N GLN A 256 -9.10 2.25 -15.45
CA GLN A 256 -9.26 1.73 -16.81
C GLN A 256 -8.01 1.99 -17.66
N ASP A 257 -7.39 3.17 -17.51
CA ASP A 257 -6.17 3.53 -18.23
C ASP A 257 -5.00 2.61 -17.93
N LEU A 258 -4.75 2.34 -16.66
CA LEU A 258 -3.60 1.53 -16.28
C LEU A 258 -3.76 0.07 -16.68
N LEU A 259 -4.99 -0.37 -16.94
CA LEU A 259 -5.29 -1.69 -17.48
C LEU A 259 -5.19 -1.74 -19.01
N ASP A 260 -5.34 -0.60 -19.71
CA ASP A 260 -5.24 -0.52 -21.16
C ASP A 260 -3.78 -0.52 -21.61
N ALA A 261 -3.43 -1.44 -22.50
CA ALA A 261 -2.09 -1.51 -23.10
C ALA A 261 -1.72 -0.27 -23.92
N LYS A 262 -2.72 0.52 -24.35
CA LYS A 262 -2.51 1.76 -25.10
C LYS A 262 -2.13 2.95 -24.24
N TRP A 263 -2.31 2.86 -22.92
CA TRP A 263 -1.94 3.96 -22.03
C TRP A 263 -0.41 4.11 -21.96
N ASP A 264 0.09 5.22 -22.50
CA ASP A 264 1.51 5.49 -22.71
C ASP A 264 2.06 6.60 -21.78
N LYS A 265 1.22 7.08 -20.87
CA LYS A 265 1.55 8.13 -19.89
C LYS A 265 1.85 7.50 -18.52
N ARG A 266 2.40 8.30 -17.63
CA ARG A 266 2.65 7.90 -16.24
C ARG A 266 1.35 7.68 -15.47
N HIS A 267 1.46 7.08 -14.28
CA HIS A 267 0.37 7.02 -13.31
C HIS A 267 0.04 8.45 -12.81
N LEU A 268 -1.24 8.81 -12.79
CA LEU A 268 -1.75 10.14 -12.41
C LEU A 268 -2.61 10.04 -11.14
N TYR A 269 -2.76 11.13 -10.38
CA TYR A 269 -3.47 11.03 -9.09
C TYR A 269 -4.95 10.61 -9.26
N ARG A 270 -5.60 11.00 -10.37
CA ARG A 270 -6.97 10.57 -10.66
C ARG A 270 -7.11 9.05 -10.80
N HIS A 271 -6.03 8.33 -11.13
CA HIS A 271 -6.06 6.86 -11.17
C HIS A 271 -6.20 6.27 -9.78
N ASP A 272 -5.56 6.88 -8.78
CA ASP A 272 -5.73 6.52 -7.37
C ASP A 272 -7.14 6.94 -6.87
N LEU A 273 -7.70 8.07 -7.34
CA LEU A 273 -9.09 8.44 -7.04
C LEU A 273 -10.11 7.44 -7.62
N GLU A 274 -9.91 7.01 -8.86
CA GLU A 274 -10.70 5.95 -9.50
C GLU A 274 -10.56 4.61 -8.74
N SER A 275 -9.37 4.33 -8.21
CA SER A 275 -9.14 3.16 -7.35
C SER A 275 -9.95 3.24 -6.05
N LEU A 276 -9.99 4.40 -5.40
CA LEU A 276 -10.80 4.64 -4.21
C LEU A 276 -12.30 4.45 -4.49
N PHE A 277 -12.78 4.94 -5.64
CA PHE A 277 -14.15 4.67 -6.11
C PHE A 277 -14.42 3.17 -6.23
N TYR A 278 -13.55 2.41 -6.88
CA TYR A 278 -13.71 0.97 -7.02
C TYR A 278 -13.66 0.23 -5.68
N ILE A 279 -12.87 0.68 -4.72
CA ILE A 279 -12.88 0.13 -3.36
C ILE A 279 -14.26 0.31 -2.72
N ILE A 280 -14.82 1.53 -2.74
CA ILE A 280 -16.14 1.83 -2.17
C ILE A 280 -17.23 1.00 -2.87
N LEU A 281 -17.18 0.89 -4.19
CA LEU A 281 -18.12 0.11 -5.00
C LEU A 281 -18.07 -1.39 -4.65
N ILE A 282 -16.86 -1.96 -4.63
CA ILE A 282 -16.67 -3.39 -4.34
C ILE A 282 -17.07 -3.71 -2.90
N VAL A 283 -16.65 -2.91 -1.91
CA VAL A 283 -17.05 -3.10 -0.52
C VAL A 283 -18.58 -3.07 -0.38
N SER A 284 -19.23 -2.08 -1.02
CA SER A 284 -20.69 -1.89 -0.94
C SER A 284 -21.50 -2.98 -1.63
N CYS A 285 -20.95 -3.62 -2.67
CA CYS A 285 -21.63 -4.67 -3.43
C CYS A 285 -21.29 -6.10 -2.96
N HIS A 286 -20.07 -6.35 -2.46
CA HIS A 286 -19.59 -7.71 -2.16
C HIS A 286 -19.81 -8.14 -0.72
N TYR A 287 -20.25 -7.26 0.18
CA TYR A 287 -20.38 -7.55 1.60
C TYR A 287 -21.75 -7.13 2.13
N SER A 288 -22.51 -8.08 2.70
CA SER A 288 -23.81 -7.80 3.31
C SER A 288 -23.69 -7.20 4.71
N ALA A 289 -22.53 -7.38 5.35
CA ALA A 289 -22.11 -6.76 6.62
C ALA A 289 -20.58 -6.84 6.71
N PRO A 290 -19.91 -6.18 7.68
CA PRO A 290 -18.47 -6.34 7.86
C PRO A 290 -18.10 -7.82 7.96
N THR A 291 -17.07 -8.26 7.22
CA THR A 291 -16.61 -9.66 7.11
C THR A 291 -17.59 -10.66 6.45
N ILE A 292 -18.86 -10.31 6.24
CA ILE A 292 -19.87 -11.22 5.67
C ILE A 292 -20.03 -10.95 4.17
N ARG A 293 -19.62 -11.91 3.34
CA ARG A 293 -19.75 -11.83 1.88
C ARG A 293 -21.21 -11.90 1.44
N ALA A 294 -21.56 -11.10 0.45
CA ALA A 294 -22.85 -11.12 -0.21
C ALA A 294 -23.04 -12.40 -1.06
N PRO A 295 -24.27 -12.90 -1.23
CA PRO A 295 -24.55 -14.10 -2.04
C PRO A 295 -24.16 -13.93 -3.51
N SER A 296 -24.41 -12.73 -4.06
CA SER A 296 -23.96 -12.33 -5.39
C SER A 296 -22.78 -11.36 -5.26
N ARG A 297 -21.78 -11.55 -6.13
CA ARG A 297 -20.59 -10.69 -6.21
C ARG A 297 -20.49 -10.13 -7.64
N PRO A 298 -21.17 -9.01 -7.95
CA PRO A 298 -21.04 -8.37 -9.26
C PRO A 298 -19.57 -7.98 -9.51
N PHE A 299 -19.20 -7.70 -10.75
CA PHE A 299 -17.81 -7.31 -11.09
C PHE A 299 -16.75 -8.39 -10.82
N LYS A 300 -17.14 -9.66 -10.58
CA LYS A 300 -16.18 -10.77 -10.41
C LYS A 300 -15.19 -10.87 -11.58
N SER A 301 -15.62 -10.52 -12.79
CA SER A 301 -14.76 -10.47 -13.97
C SER A 301 -13.54 -9.55 -13.80
N TRP A 302 -13.64 -8.48 -13.00
CA TRP A 302 -12.50 -7.58 -12.75
C TRP A 302 -11.37 -8.24 -11.96
N PHE A 303 -11.65 -9.34 -11.26
CA PHE A 303 -10.66 -10.11 -10.49
C PHE A 303 -9.99 -11.18 -11.35
N ASP A 304 -10.77 -11.84 -12.20
CA ASP A 304 -10.36 -13.11 -12.80
C ASP A 304 -9.96 -12.97 -14.29
N ARG A 305 -10.41 -11.91 -14.99
CA ARG A 305 -10.13 -11.72 -16.42
C ARG A 305 -8.78 -11.05 -16.70
N ALA A 306 -8.38 -11.04 -17.96
CA ALA A 306 -7.17 -10.36 -18.43
C ALA A 306 -7.35 -8.85 -18.39
N ASP A 307 -6.24 -8.11 -18.26
CA ASP A 307 -6.27 -6.66 -18.02
C ASP A 307 -7.08 -5.89 -19.06
N GLN A 308 -6.93 -6.22 -20.35
CA GLN A 308 -7.68 -5.58 -21.44
C GLN A 308 -9.20 -5.83 -21.35
N ASP A 309 -9.63 -7.02 -20.93
CA ASP A 309 -11.04 -7.32 -20.74
C ASP A 309 -11.62 -6.50 -19.59
N VAL A 310 -10.84 -6.36 -18.51
CA VAL A 310 -11.23 -5.55 -17.35
C VAL A 310 -11.29 -4.08 -17.72
N ALA A 311 -10.31 -3.58 -18.47
CA ALA A 311 -10.28 -2.21 -19.00
C ALA A 311 -11.56 -1.92 -19.80
N HIS A 312 -11.90 -2.78 -20.77
CA HIS A 312 -13.08 -2.61 -21.59
C HIS A 312 -14.38 -2.64 -20.76
N ALA A 313 -14.50 -3.58 -19.82
CA ALA A 313 -15.65 -3.67 -18.93
C ALA A 313 -15.81 -2.42 -18.04
N LYS A 314 -14.70 -1.86 -17.54
CA LYS A 314 -14.70 -0.63 -16.75
C LYS A 314 -15.10 0.58 -17.57
N LEU A 315 -14.61 0.70 -18.81
CA LEU A 315 -14.99 1.79 -19.71
C LEU A 315 -16.50 1.76 -20.00
N LEU A 316 -17.05 0.60 -20.36
CA LEU A 316 -18.50 0.44 -20.57
C LEU A 316 -19.30 0.77 -19.32
N PHE A 317 -18.82 0.36 -18.14
CA PHE A 317 -19.45 0.67 -16.87
C PHE A 317 -19.47 2.18 -16.60
N LEU A 318 -18.35 2.88 -16.78
CA LEU A 318 -18.23 4.34 -16.58
C LEU A 318 -19.03 5.15 -17.60
N GLN A 319 -19.22 4.64 -18.82
CA GLN A 319 -20.03 5.30 -19.85
C GLN A 319 -21.54 5.05 -19.70
N SER A 320 -21.94 4.04 -18.93
CA SER A 320 -23.35 3.73 -18.67
C SER A 320 -24.05 4.88 -17.96
N THR A 321 -25.30 5.18 -18.35
CA THR A 321 -26.10 6.17 -17.63
C THR A 321 -26.86 5.45 -16.51
N ALA A 322 -26.58 5.80 -15.25
CA ALA A 322 -27.23 5.25 -14.05
C ALA A 322 -27.25 3.71 -14.00
N PRO A 323 -26.08 3.05 -13.88
CA PRO A 323 -26.02 1.59 -13.78
C PRO A 323 -26.80 1.09 -12.56
N GLU A 324 -27.57 0.03 -12.72
CA GLU A 324 -28.21 -0.65 -11.58
C GLU A 324 -27.13 -1.37 -10.77
N LEU A 325 -26.98 -0.98 -9.50
CA LEU A 325 -25.96 -1.51 -8.61
C LEU A 325 -26.61 -2.27 -7.44
N PRO A 326 -26.26 -3.55 -7.22
CA PRO A 326 -26.80 -4.34 -6.11
C PRO A 326 -26.07 -4.01 -4.80
N ILE A 327 -26.12 -2.73 -4.40
CA ILE A 327 -25.57 -2.24 -3.14
C ILE A 327 -26.29 -2.94 -1.99
N GLN A 328 -25.51 -3.53 -1.08
CA GLN A 328 -26.04 -4.30 0.03
C GLN A 328 -26.70 -3.38 1.07
N THR A 329 -27.75 -3.86 1.73
CA THR A 329 -28.57 -3.07 2.67
C THR A 329 -27.74 -2.35 3.74
N TYR A 330 -26.71 -3.01 4.26
CA TYR A 330 -25.80 -2.41 5.26
C TYR A 330 -25.05 -1.18 4.71
N PHE A 331 -24.65 -1.22 3.44
CA PHE A 331 -23.88 -0.18 2.76
C PHE A 331 -24.73 0.79 1.91
N LYS A 332 -26.07 0.73 1.99
CA LYS A 332 -26.97 1.61 1.22
C LYS A 332 -26.69 3.11 1.35
N GLY A 333 -26.06 3.53 2.46
CA GLY A 333 -25.66 4.92 2.68
C GLY A 333 -24.60 5.44 1.72
N PHE A 334 -23.85 4.55 1.05
CA PHE A 334 -22.83 4.90 0.06
C PHE A 334 -23.39 5.11 -1.35
N ALA A 335 -24.68 4.81 -1.58
CA ALA A 335 -25.28 4.97 -2.91
C ALA A 335 -25.15 6.38 -3.49
N PRO A 336 -25.32 7.49 -2.73
CA PRO A 336 -25.07 8.84 -3.24
C PRO A 336 -23.61 9.02 -3.69
N TRP A 337 -22.63 8.66 -2.85
CA TRP A 337 -21.21 8.75 -3.22
C TRP A 337 -20.89 7.96 -4.49
N ILE A 338 -21.35 6.71 -4.56
CA ILE A 338 -21.09 5.85 -5.71
C ILE A 338 -21.69 6.45 -6.99
N ARG A 339 -22.91 6.99 -6.94
CA ARG A 339 -23.54 7.62 -8.10
C ARG A 339 -22.78 8.87 -8.53
N ASP A 340 -22.52 9.78 -7.60
CA ASP A 340 -21.97 11.10 -7.92
C ASP A 340 -20.50 10.97 -8.40
N ILE A 341 -19.70 10.08 -7.78
CA ILE A 341 -18.34 9.77 -8.24
C ILE A 341 -18.34 9.01 -9.57
N HIS A 342 -19.30 8.10 -9.80
CA HIS A 342 -19.43 7.39 -11.07
C HIS A 342 -19.73 8.36 -12.22
N GLU A 343 -20.63 9.32 -12.01
CA GLU A 343 -20.94 10.38 -12.97
C GLU A 343 -19.73 11.26 -13.25
N MET A 344 -19.04 11.72 -12.21
CA MET A 344 -17.80 12.50 -12.31
C MET A 344 -16.73 11.79 -13.15
N LEU A 345 -16.43 10.52 -12.84
CA LEU A 345 -15.50 9.71 -13.63
C LEU A 345 -15.99 9.51 -15.07
N GLY A 346 -17.28 9.22 -15.26
CA GLY A 346 -17.89 9.04 -16.58
C GLY A 346 -17.77 10.28 -17.45
N MET A 347 -17.94 11.48 -16.88
CA MET A 347 -17.74 12.76 -17.55
C MET A 347 -16.27 12.98 -17.92
N GLY A 348 -15.33 12.72 -17.01
CA GLY A 348 -13.89 12.82 -17.31
C GLY A 348 -13.40 11.84 -18.39
N TYR A 349 -14.02 10.65 -18.51
CA TYR A 349 -13.74 9.76 -19.63
C TYR A 349 -14.33 10.24 -20.96
N LYS A 350 -15.47 10.94 -20.93
CA LYS A 350 -16.13 11.50 -22.12
C LYS A 350 -15.46 12.78 -22.62
N SER A 351 -14.79 13.54 -21.75
CA SER A 351 -14.08 14.76 -22.13
C SER A 351 -12.78 14.52 -22.89
N ARG A 352 -12.34 13.25 -23.01
CA ARG A 352 -11.07 12.92 -23.66
C ARG A 352 -11.05 13.33 -25.14
N PRO A 353 -9.93 13.92 -25.60
CA PRO A 353 -9.69 14.11 -27.02
C PRO A 353 -9.57 12.74 -27.71
N GLY A 354 -10.11 12.64 -28.92
CA GLY A 354 -9.96 11.48 -29.78
C GLY A 354 -8.55 11.36 -30.37
N ASP A 355 -8.26 10.20 -30.97
CA ASP A 355 -6.94 9.87 -31.53
C ASP A 355 -6.46 10.82 -32.65
N PHE A 356 -7.36 11.64 -33.22
CA PHE A 356 -7.06 12.58 -34.30
C PHE A 356 -6.96 14.05 -33.84
N ASP A 357 -7.17 14.34 -32.56
CA ASP A 357 -7.33 15.69 -32.04
C ASP A 357 -5.99 16.29 -31.59
N GLY A 358 -4.94 16.13 -32.41
CA GLY A 358 -3.53 16.31 -32.02
C GLY A 358 -3.20 17.56 -31.20
N VAL A 359 -3.73 18.73 -31.54
CA VAL A 359 -3.50 19.98 -30.78
C VAL A 359 -4.30 20.02 -29.47
N GLU A 360 -5.53 19.51 -29.47
CA GLU A 360 -6.38 19.46 -28.27
C GLU A 360 -5.82 18.45 -27.25
N ALA A 361 -5.24 17.34 -27.72
CA ALA A 361 -4.57 16.34 -26.88
C ALA A 361 -3.32 16.86 -26.16
N GLU A 362 -2.61 17.83 -26.74
CA GLU A 362 -1.42 18.45 -26.15
C GLU A 362 -1.76 19.43 -25.02
N CYS A 363 -2.89 20.15 -25.12
CA CYS A 363 -3.33 21.08 -24.07
C CYS A 363 -4.26 20.47 -23.02
N TYR A 364 -4.73 19.23 -23.24
CA TYR A 364 -5.60 18.51 -22.31
C TYR A 364 -4.91 18.23 -20.97
N ASP A 365 -5.54 18.60 -19.86
CA ASP A 365 -5.11 18.25 -18.52
C ASP A 365 -5.47 16.79 -18.23
N TRP A 366 -4.52 15.91 -18.53
CA TRP A 366 -4.62 14.49 -18.24
C TRP A 366 -4.67 14.17 -16.75
N ASP A 367 -4.14 15.00 -15.86
CA ASP A 367 -4.11 14.75 -14.41
C ASP A 367 -5.52 14.85 -13.82
N THR A 368 -6.35 15.78 -14.33
CA THR A 368 -7.70 16.07 -13.80
C THR A 368 -8.85 15.72 -14.77
N PHE A 369 -8.55 15.23 -15.97
CA PHE A 369 -9.51 15.20 -17.09
C PHE A 369 -10.14 16.58 -17.37
N ASP A 370 -9.31 17.59 -17.63
CA ASP A 370 -9.78 18.98 -17.84
C ASP A 370 -10.70 19.49 -16.71
N GLY A 371 -10.33 19.17 -15.47
CA GLY A 371 -11.03 19.60 -14.26
C GLY A 371 -12.28 18.79 -13.92
N ASN A 372 -12.59 17.70 -14.65
CA ASN A 372 -13.76 16.87 -14.36
C ASN A 372 -13.56 15.90 -13.19
N VAL A 373 -12.31 15.61 -12.80
CA VAL A 373 -11.96 14.69 -11.70
C VAL A 373 -10.87 15.33 -10.85
N THR A 374 -11.29 16.07 -9.82
CA THR A 374 -10.40 16.74 -8.87
C THR A 374 -10.56 16.22 -7.45
N TYR A 375 -9.57 16.48 -6.61
CA TYR A 375 -9.70 16.22 -5.17
C TYR A 375 -10.84 17.03 -4.55
N THR A 376 -11.00 18.30 -4.96
CA THR A 376 -12.03 19.18 -4.43
C THR A 376 -13.42 18.61 -4.64
N GLU A 377 -13.76 18.23 -5.88
CA GLU A 377 -15.06 17.60 -6.19
C GLU A 377 -15.26 16.29 -5.44
N MET A 378 -14.22 15.44 -5.36
CA MET A 378 -14.33 14.19 -4.63
C MET A 378 -14.51 14.41 -3.11
N MET A 379 -13.86 15.44 -2.55
CA MET A 379 -14.03 15.84 -1.15
C MET A 379 -15.42 16.43 -0.89
N GLU A 380 -15.99 17.18 -1.82
CA GLU A 380 -17.37 17.68 -1.72
C GLU A 380 -18.39 16.54 -1.68
N VAL A 381 -18.21 15.53 -2.54
CA VAL A 381 -19.08 14.34 -2.55
C VAL A 381 -18.92 13.53 -1.26
N MET A 382 -17.68 13.31 -0.81
CA MET A 382 -17.38 12.44 0.33
C MET A 382 -17.44 13.12 1.69
N GLY A 383 -17.49 14.45 1.76
CA GLY A 383 -17.46 15.21 3.01
C GLY A 383 -18.68 15.01 3.90
N MET A 384 -19.78 14.47 3.37
CA MET A 384 -21.01 14.22 4.10
C MET A 384 -21.50 12.77 3.92
N PHE A 385 -21.91 12.13 5.00
CA PHE A 385 -22.48 10.78 4.98
C PHE A 385 -23.80 10.70 5.76
N LYS A 386 -24.88 10.32 5.06
CA LYS A 386 -26.26 10.28 5.63
C LYS A 386 -26.66 11.61 6.29
N ASN A 387 -26.44 12.72 5.59
CA ASN A 387 -26.74 14.09 6.02
C ASN A 387 -26.01 14.53 7.30
N LYS A 388 -24.81 13.98 7.53
CA LYS A 388 -23.92 14.40 8.62
C LYS A 388 -22.54 14.63 8.06
N ASP A 389 -21.94 15.75 8.42
CA ASP A 389 -20.58 16.05 8.04
C ASP A 389 -19.63 15.02 8.66
N LEU A 390 -18.72 14.53 7.82
CA LEU A 390 -17.56 13.79 8.27
C LEU A 390 -16.48 14.76 8.73
N VAL A 391 -15.51 14.24 9.49
CA VAL A 391 -14.42 15.07 9.98
C VAL A 391 -13.44 15.33 8.83
N THR A 392 -13.38 16.58 8.38
CA THR A 392 -12.28 17.09 7.56
C THR A 392 -11.06 17.29 8.46
N ARG A 393 -10.03 16.49 8.22
CA ARG A 393 -8.72 16.51 8.86
C ARG A 393 -7.83 17.60 8.30
N TRP A 394 -7.99 17.87 7.01
CA TRP A 394 -7.23 18.87 6.28
C TRP A 394 -8.06 19.38 5.10
N ASP A 395 -8.12 20.70 4.98
CA ASP A 395 -8.99 21.42 4.05
C ASP A 395 -8.25 21.89 2.78
N GLY A 396 -6.97 21.55 2.62
CA GLY A 396 -6.18 21.99 1.47
C GLY A 396 -5.42 23.29 1.67
N GLY A 397 -5.36 23.82 2.91
CA GLY A 397 -4.56 25.01 3.21
C GLY A 397 -3.05 24.79 3.05
N ASP A 398 -2.33 25.86 2.69
CA ASP A 398 -0.87 25.88 2.66
C ASP A 398 -0.32 25.62 4.07
N GLU A 399 0.55 24.62 4.20
CA GLU A 399 1.33 24.38 5.42
C GLU A 399 2.52 25.36 5.39
N TYR A 400 2.44 26.43 6.19
CA TYR A 400 3.38 27.57 6.18
C TYR A 400 4.75 27.26 6.76
#